data_AF-A0A9R0EJW6-F1
#
_entry.id   AF-A0A9R0EJW6-F1
#
_cell.length_a   1.000
_cell.length_b   1.000
_cell.length_c   1.000
_cell.angle_alpha   90.00
_cell.angle_beta   90.00
_cell.angle_gamma   90.00
#
_symmetry.space_group_name_H-M   'P 1'
#
loop_
_entity.id
_entity.type
_entity.pdbx_description
1 polymer ?
#
loop_
_entity_poly.entity_id
_entity_poly.type
_entity_poly.pdbx_seq_one_letter_code
_entity_poly.pdbx_strand_id
1 'polypeptide(L)'
;MNEKAISEKELLAAIKDLLKKNGYLNKINAEVRAQVTELLQRRQTAGAESAPPTPTEEVLLVNDLVREYLEWNGYLYTASVLVSEAAMPKDKRSRADLCTEVGVRDDEKSSALPLLSNIVAAYTERIKRKINKSKKDVC
;
A
#
# COMPACT_ATOMS: atom_id res chain seq x y z
N MET A 1 8.40 1.71 -52.64
CA MET A 1 8.38 1.55 -51.17
C MET A 1 6.95 1.81 -50.74
N ASN A 2 6.23 0.78 -50.27
CA ASN A 2 4.81 0.89 -49.94
C ASN A 2 4.68 1.53 -48.55
N GLU A 3 4.33 2.80 -48.52
CA GLU A 3 3.98 3.52 -47.30
C GLU A 3 2.63 2.97 -46.85
N LYS A 4 2.66 1.97 -45.95
CA LYS A 4 1.44 1.38 -45.40
C LYS A 4 0.74 2.45 -44.57
N ALA A 5 -0.30 3.06 -45.14
CA ALA A 5 -1.13 4.04 -44.46
C ALA A 5 -1.64 3.42 -43.15
N ILE A 6 -1.26 4.02 -42.02
CA ILE A 6 -1.72 3.61 -40.69
C ILE A 6 -3.23 3.73 -40.70
N SER A 7 -3.93 2.61 -40.47
CA SER A 7 -5.38 2.65 -40.46
C SER A 7 -5.86 3.44 -39.24
N GLU A 8 -7.04 4.06 -39.34
CA GLU A 8 -7.67 4.77 -38.21
C GLU A 8 -7.74 3.91 -36.93
N LYS A 9 -7.96 2.59 -37.08
CA LYS A 9 -7.94 1.64 -35.98
C LYS A 9 -6.55 1.48 -35.34
N GLU A 10 -5.50 1.44 -36.14
CA GLU A 10 -4.11 1.34 -35.66
C GLU A 10 -3.71 2.64 -34.92
N LEU A 11 -4.14 3.80 -35.43
CA LEU A 11 -3.92 5.08 -34.75
C LEU A 11 -4.67 5.16 -33.40
N LEU A 12 -5.93 4.76 -33.37
CA LEU A 12 -6.73 4.68 -32.13
C LEU A 12 -6.11 3.73 -31.11
N ALA A 13 -5.59 2.58 -31.56
CA ALA A 13 -4.90 1.63 -30.69
C ALA A 13 -3.62 2.23 -30.11
N ALA A 14 -2.79 2.88 -30.94
CA ALA A 14 -1.56 3.53 -30.50
C ALA A 14 -1.82 4.64 -29.47
N ILE A 15 -2.87 5.47 -29.67
CA ILE A 15 -3.26 6.50 -28.70
C ILE A 15 -3.70 5.89 -27.37
N LYS A 16 -4.52 4.82 -27.40
CA LYS A 16 -4.92 4.11 -26.19
C LYS A 16 -3.72 3.53 -25.43
N ASP A 17 -2.78 2.92 -26.14
CA ASP A 17 -1.57 2.38 -25.53
C ASP A 17 -0.69 3.47 -24.95
N LEU A 18 -0.59 4.64 -25.61
CA LEU A 18 0.13 5.79 -25.08
C LEU A 18 -0.50 6.31 -23.79
N LEU A 19 -1.83 6.45 -23.76
CA LEU A 19 -2.58 6.87 -22.56
C LEU A 19 -2.46 5.85 -21.43
N LYS A 20 -2.37 4.55 -21.76
CA LYS A 20 -2.15 3.47 -20.79
C LYS A 20 -0.73 3.52 -20.24
N LYS A 21 0.28 3.67 -21.10
CA LYS A 21 1.70 3.74 -20.74
C LYS A 21 2.00 4.97 -19.88
N ASN A 22 1.38 6.11 -20.18
CA ASN A 22 1.50 7.34 -19.42
C ASN A 22 0.62 7.35 -18.15
N GLY A 23 -0.11 6.27 -17.86
CA GLY A 23 -0.88 6.12 -16.63
C GLY A 23 -2.24 6.86 -16.58
N TYR A 24 -2.59 7.66 -17.59
CA TYR A 24 -3.86 8.40 -17.64
C TYR A 24 -5.08 7.48 -17.59
N LEU A 25 -5.06 6.36 -18.34
CA LEU A 25 -6.16 5.39 -18.29
C LEU A 25 -6.26 4.68 -16.93
N ASN A 26 -5.12 4.44 -16.28
CA ASN A 26 -5.12 3.84 -14.94
C ASN A 26 -5.70 4.80 -13.90
N LYS A 27 -5.38 6.10 -14.01
CA LYS A 27 -5.95 7.16 -13.17
C LYS A 27 -7.47 7.25 -13.32
N ILE A 28 -7.98 7.34 -14.55
CA ILE A 28 -9.43 7.39 -14.81
C ILE A 28 -10.12 6.12 -14.28
N ASN A 29 -9.55 4.95 -14.53
CA ASN A 29 -10.11 3.70 -14.00
C ASN A 29 -10.11 3.64 -12.47
N ALA A 30 -9.08 4.19 -11.82
CA ALA A 30 -9.02 4.27 -10.37
C ALA A 30 -10.08 5.23 -9.81
N GLU A 31 -10.24 6.41 -10.42
CA GLU A 31 -11.29 7.38 -10.05
C GLU A 31 -12.69 6.77 -10.20
N VAL A 32 -12.96 6.07 -11.31
CA VAL A 32 -14.22 5.35 -11.52
C VAL A 32 -14.41 4.25 -10.47
N ARG A 33 -13.38 3.45 -10.19
CA ARG A 33 -13.45 2.42 -9.15
C ARG A 33 -13.75 3.01 -7.78
N ALA A 34 -13.08 4.09 -7.39
CA ALA A 34 -13.31 4.79 -6.13
C ALA A 34 -14.76 5.29 -6.02
N GLN A 35 -15.27 5.93 -7.07
CA GLN A 35 -16.66 6.41 -7.14
C GLN A 35 -17.67 5.26 -7.07
N VAL A 36 -17.42 4.15 -7.77
CA VAL A 36 -18.27 2.96 -7.71
C VAL A 36 -18.25 2.35 -6.30
N THR A 37 -17.07 2.22 -5.68
CA THR A 37 -16.94 1.72 -4.31
C THR A 37 -17.70 2.61 -3.33
N GLU A 38 -17.54 3.94 -3.41
CA GLU A 38 -18.25 4.91 -2.58
C GLU A 38 -19.78 4.75 -2.70
N LEU A 39 -20.29 4.65 -3.94
CA LEU A 39 -21.72 4.46 -4.20
C LEU A 39 -22.24 3.11 -3.67
N LEU A 40 -21.47 2.03 -3.86
CA LEU A 40 -21.80 0.71 -3.34
C LEU A 40 -21.82 0.71 -1.81
N GLN A 41 -20.86 1.38 -1.16
CA GLN A 41 -20.77 1.48 0.29
C GLN A 41 -21.92 2.31 0.87
N ARG A 42 -22.29 3.42 0.23
CA ARG A 42 -23.49 4.21 0.58
C ARG A 42 -24.79 3.40 0.46
N ARG A 43 -24.86 2.48 -0.51
CA ARG A 43 -26.01 1.59 -0.69
C ARG A 43 -26.03 0.43 0.31
N GLN A 44 -24.88 -0.15 0.63
CA GLN A 44 -24.73 -1.22 1.62
C GLN A 44 -25.05 -0.73 3.04
N THR A 45 -24.67 0.50 3.37
CA THR A 45 -24.93 1.15 4.67
C THR A 45 -26.37 1.65 4.84
N ALA A 46 -27.19 1.64 3.78
CA ALA A 46 -28.61 2.02 3.86
C ALA A 46 -29.50 0.97 4.55
N GLY A 47 -28.96 -0.20 4.92
CA GLY A 47 -29.71 -1.27 5.60
C GLY A 47 -28.97 -2.00 6.73
N ALA A 48 -27.69 -1.71 6.95
CA ALA A 48 -26.91 -2.30 8.05
C ALA A 48 -25.90 -1.28 8.57
N GLU A 49 -26.13 -0.82 9.81
CA GLU A 49 -25.11 -0.13 10.60
C GLU A 49 -23.98 -1.12 10.91
N SER A 50 -22.97 -1.14 10.07
CA SER A 50 -21.62 -1.38 10.55
C SER A 50 -20.66 -0.62 9.64
N ALA A 51 -20.56 0.69 9.85
CA ALA A 51 -19.28 1.32 9.58
C ALA A 51 -18.20 0.44 10.25
N PRO A 52 -17.08 0.12 9.56
CA PRO A 52 -16.00 -0.60 10.23
C PRO A 52 -15.67 0.13 11.53
N PRO A 53 -15.46 -0.61 12.64
CA PRO A 53 -15.25 -0.01 13.94
C PRO A 53 -14.12 1.01 13.84
N THR A 54 -14.26 2.14 14.55
CA THR A 54 -13.21 3.16 14.60
C THR A 54 -11.89 2.48 14.94
N PRO A 55 -10.86 2.59 14.07
CA PRO A 55 -9.63 1.85 14.29
C PRO A 55 -8.96 2.35 15.58
N THR A 56 -8.50 1.40 16.40
CA THR A 56 -7.69 1.72 17.58
C THR A 56 -6.33 2.26 17.15
N GLU A 57 -5.57 2.83 18.10
CA GLU A 57 -4.21 3.31 17.81
C GLU A 57 -3.30 2.21 17.26
N GLU A 58 -3.43 0.98 17.76
CA GLU A 58 -2.65 -0.17 17.27
C GLU A 58 -3.02 -0.53 15.83
N VAL A 59 -4.30 -0.46 15.47
CA VAL A 59 -4.77 -0.71 14.10
C VAL A 59 -4.29 0.40 13.17
N LEU A 60 -4.35 1.66 13.61
CA LEU A 60 -3.84 2.80 12.85
C LEU A 60 -2.34 2.69 12.61
N LEU A 61 -1.56 2.30 13.63
CA LEU A 61 -0.12 2.04 13.49
C LEU A 61 0.15 0.96 12.45
N VAL A 62 -0.57 -0.17 12.49
CA VAL A 62 -0.44 -1.23 11.48
C VAL A 62 -0.77 -0.70 10.09
N ASN A 63 -1.87 0.05 9.95
CA ASN A 63 -2.27 0.62 8.67
C ASN A 63 -1.25 1.64 8.13
N ASP A 64 -0.63 2.44 9.00
CA ASP A 64 0.44 3.36 8.62
C ASP A 64 1.71 2.63 8.16
N LEU A 65 2.07 1.52 8.82
CA LEU A 65 3.17 0.65 8.37
C LEU A 65 2.88 0.00 7.02
N VAL A 66 1.62 -0.42 6.79
CA VAL A 66 1.19 -0.95 5.50
C VAL A 66 1.21 0.15 4.43
N ARG A 67 0.71 1.35 4.73
CA ARG A 67 0.77 2.50 3.82
C ARG A 67 2.21 2.82 3.43
N GLU A 68 3.12 2.90 4.40
CA GLU A 68 4.55 3.12 4.16
C GLU A 68 5.14 2.05 3.25
N TYR A 69 4.85 0.77 3.51
CA TYR A 69 5.30 -0.33 2.67
C TYR A 69 4.77 -0.22 1.23
N LEU A 70 3.48 0.06 1.07
CA LEU A 70 2.87 0.19 -0.24
C LEU A 70 3.49 1.35 -1.03
N GLU A 71 3.66 2.50 -0.39
CA GLU A 71 4.26 3.68 -1.03
C GLU A 71 5.73 3.48 -1.37
N TRP A 72 6.52 2.87 -0.47
CA TRP A 72 7.92 2.56 -0.70
C TRP A 72 8.10 1.66 -1.93
N ASN A 73 7.21 0.67 -2.11
CA ASN A 73 7.21 -0.22 -3.27
C ASN A 73 6.55 0.38 -4.53
N GLY A 74 6.05 1.61 -4.47
CA GLY A 74 5.40 2.27 -5.60
C GLY A 74 3.93 1.87 -5.86
N TYR A 75 3.28 1.19 -4.92
CA TYR A 75 1.87 0.79 -4.99
C TYR A 75 0.90 1.93 -4.60
N LEU A 76 1.10 3.11 -5.19
CA LEU A 76 0.45 4.37 -4.78
C LEU A 76 -1.08 4.32 -4.85
N TYR A 77 -1.64 3.63 -5.86
CA TYR A 77 -3.09 3.50 -5.98
C TYR A 77 -3.69 2.64 -4.87
N THR A 78 -3.04 1.52 -4.55
CA THR A 78 -3.46 0.65 -3.45
C THR A 78 -3.39 1.37 -2.11
N ALA A 79 -2.33 2.18 -1.89
CA ALA A 79 -2.21 3.02 -0.71
C ALA A 79 -3.36 4.04 -0.60
N SER A 80 -3.74 4.68 -1.71
CA SER A 80 -4.86 5.63 -1.73
C SER A 80 -6.21 4.97 -1.41
N VAL A 81 -6.43 3.75 -1.90
CA VAL A 81 -7.65 2.98 -1.58
C VAL A 81 -7.66 2.61 -0.10
N LEU A 82 -6.54 2.08 0.42
CA LEU A 82 -6.39 1.74 1.84
C LEU A 82 -6.73 2.91 2.77
N VAL A 83 -6.19 4.11 2.50
CA VAL A 83 -6.44 5.31 3.32
C VAL A 83 -7.95 5.63 3.37
N SER A 84 -8.63 5.48 2.23
CA SER A 84 -10.05 5.77 2.11
C SER A 84 -10.91 4.70 2.81
N GLU A 85 -10.60 3.42 2.60
CA GLU A 85 -11.35 2.29 3.16
C GLU A 85 -11.18 2.14 4.67
N ALA A 86 -9.97 2.38 5.17
CA ALA A 86 -9.66 2.27 6.60
C ALA A 86 -9.98 3.55 7.39
N ALA A 87 -10.59 4.56 6.75
CA ALA A 87 -10.88 5.86 7.34
C ALA A 87 -9.66 6.49 8.03
N MET A 88 -8.48 6.32 7.42
CA MET A 88 -7.24 6.83 7.99
C MET A 88 -7.15 8.36 7.86
N PRO A 89 -6.41 9.02 8.76
CA PRO A 89 -6.01 10.40 8.55
C PRO A 89 -5.30 10.56 7.19
N LYS A 90 -5.68 11.61 6.45
CA LYS A 90 -5.01 11.95 5.19
C LYS A 90 -3.55 12.34 5.42
N ASP A 91 -3.27 12.96 6.57
CA ASP A 91 -1.92 13.34 6.95
C ASP A 91 -1.05 12.10 7.19
N LYS A 92 0.15 12.15 6.62
CA LYS A 92 1.10 11.05 6.70
C LYS A 92 2.00 11.20 7.92
N ARG A 93 2.06 10.15 8.75
CA ARG A 93 3.06 10.03 9.80
C ARG A 93 4.45 9.92 9.18
N SER A 94 5.42 10.65 9.73
CA SER A 94 6.78 10.55 9.22
C SER A 94 7.36 9.17 9.54
N ARG A 95 8.31 8.71 8.72
CA ARG A 95 9.00 7.45 8.99
C ARG A 95 9.73 7.47 10.34
N ALA A 96 10.24 8.63 10.75
CA ALA A 96 10.88 8.81 12.06
C ALA A 96 9.89 8.60 13.23
N ASP A 97 8.66 9.09 13.09
CA ASP A 97 7.61 8.88 14.10
C ASP A 97 7.24 7.40 14.21
N LEU A 98 7.08 6.73 13.06
CA LEU A 98 6.78 5.29 13.01
C LEU A 98 7.90 4.47 13.64
N CYS A 99 9.16 4.77 13.31
CA CYS A 99 10.34 4.12 13.90
C CYS A 99 10.38 4.26 15.43
N THR A 100 10.05 5.46 15.93
CA THR A 100 9.98 5.74 17.37
C THR A 100 8.90 4.88 18.04
N GLU A 101 7.73 4.77 17.42
CA GLU A 101 6.60 4.01 17.98
C GLU A 101 6.83 2.50 17.96
N VAL A 102 7.43 1.96 16.90
CA VAL A 102 7.71 0.52 16.80
C VAL A 102 9.02 0.11 17.52
N GLY A 103 9.79 1.07 18.02
CA GLY A 103 11.06 0.83 18.70
C GLY A 103 12.16 0.29 17.79
N VAL A 104 12.20 0.71 16.52
CA VAL A 104 13.20 0.30 15.54
C VAL A 104 14.04 1.51 15.12
N ARG A 105 15.34 1.31 14.93
CA ARG A 105 16.25 2.38 14.48
C ARG A 105 16.29 2.42 12.95
N ASP A 106 16.22 3.63 12.39
CA ASP A 106 16.40 3.88 10.95
C ASP A 106 17.86 4.32 10.69
N ASP A 107 18.77 3.36 10.61
CA ASP A 107 20.14 3.56 10.11
C ASP A 107 20.23 3.39 8.58
N GLU A 108 21.35 3.80 7.96
CA GLU A 108 21.55 3.80 6.50
C GLU A 108 21.19 2.47 5.81
N LYS A 109 21.42 1.33 6.48
CA LYS A 109 21.09 0.01 5.94
C LYS A 109 19.59 -0.28 6.03
N SER A 110 18.97 0.06 7.14
CA SER A 110 17.53 -0.10 7.34
C SER A 110 16.68 0.88 6.52
N SER A 111 17.18 2.08 6.21
CA SER A 111 16.48 3.03 5.33
C SER A 111 16.38 2.55 3.88
N ALA A 112 17.19 1.56 3.48
CA ALA A 112 17.15 0.95 2.15
C ALA A 112 16.00 -0.04 1.94
N LEU A 113 15.15 -0.26 2.95
CA LEU A 113 13.99 -1.16 2.90
C LEU A 113 12.76 -0.49 3.54
N PRO A 114 11.53 -0.95 3.20
CA PRO A 114 10.33 -0.57 3.93
C PRO A 114 10.46 -0.85 5.42
N LEU A 115 9.90 0.03 6.26
CA LEU A 115 9.97 -0.11 7.71
C LEU A 115 9.32 -1.42 8.17
N LEU A 116 8.19 -1.78 7.57
CA LEU A 116 7.53 -3.06 7.84
C LEU A 116 8.47 -4.26 7.61
N SER A 117 9.26 -4.24 6.54
CA SER A 117 10.24 -5.30 6.25
C SER A 117 11.34 -5.38 7.32
N ASN A 118 11.83 -4.23 7.81
CA ASN A 118 12.81 -4.18 8.90
C ASN A 118 12.25 -4.77 10.20
N ILE A 119 10.99 -4.46 10.54
CA ILE A 119 10.31 -5.00 11.72
C ILE A 119 10.23 -6.53 11.63
N VAL A 120 9.77 -7.07 10.49
CA VAL A 120 9.67 -8.52 10.29
C VAL A 120 11.04 -9.20 10.38
N ALA A 121 12.07 -8.61 9.78
CA ALA A 121 13.43 -9.13 9.86
C ALA A 121 13.95 -9.16 11.30
N ALA A 122 13.80 -8.06 12.04
CA ALA A 122 14.24 -7.94 13.43
C ALA A 122 13.53 -8.97 14.34
N TYR A 123 12.23 -9.14 14.16
CA TYR A 123 11.43 -10.12 14.90
C TYR A 123 11.87 -11.56 14.59
N THR A 124 12.04 -11.88 13.31
CA THR A 124 12.45 -13.22 12.85
C THR A 124 13.83 -13.59 13.39
N GLU A 125 14.81 -12.68 13.33
CA GLU A 125 16.15 -12.91 13.87
C GLU A 125 16.16 -13.05 15.41
N ARG A 126 15.27 -12.34 16.10
CA ARG A 126 15.09 -12.53 17.55
C ARG A 126 14.53 -13.92 17.89
N ILE A 127 13.56 -14.42 17.11
CA ILE A 127 13.01 -15.77 17.29
C ILE A 127 14.08 -16.82 17.04
N LYS A 128 14.79 -16.75 15.91
CA LYS A 128 15.86 -17.71 15.58
C LYS A 128 16.92 -17.81 16.69
N ARG A 129 17.34 -16.67 17.25
CA ARG A 129 18.28 -16.63 18.38
C ARG A 129 17.74 -17.32 19.64
N LYS A 130 16.46 -17.11 19.97
CA LYS A 130 15.83 -17.79 21.12
C LYS A 130 15.79 -19.31 20.92
N ILE A 131 15.37 -19.76 19.73
CA ILE A 131 15.34 -21.19 19.39
C ILE A 131 16.73 -21.81 19.49
N ASN A 132 17.75 -21.15 18.92
CA ASN A 132 19.12 -21.66 18.96
C ASN A 132 19.68 -21.71 20.38
N LYS A 133 19.34 -20.74 21.24
CA LYS A 133 19.73 -20.75 22.65
C LYS A 133 19.09 -21.95 23.38
N SER A 134 17.78 -22.16 23.22
CA SER A 134 17.08 -23.29 23.84
C SER A 134 17.63 -24.65 23.39
N LYS A 135 18.08 -24.80 22.14
CA LYS A 135 18.75 -26.04 21.68
C LYS A 135 20.11 -26.27 22.34
N LYS A 136 20.84 -25.20 22.66
CA LYS A 136 22.15 -25.27 23.30
C LYS A 136 22.05 -25.57 24.80
N ASP A 137 20.97 -25.16 25.46
CA ASP A 137 20.72 -25.42 26.89
C ASP A 137 20.21 -26.85 27.16
N VAL A 138 19.80 -27.59 26.12
CA VAL A 138 19.27 -28.98 26.19
C VAL A 138 20.31 -30.03 25.77
N CYS A 139 21.49 -29.62 25.28
CA CYS A 139 22.61 -30.49 24.91
C CYS A 139 23.79 -30.28 25.87
#